data_AF-A0A6A4GHP2-F1
#
_entry.id   AF-A0A6A4GHP2-F1
#
_cell.length_a   1.000
_cell.length_b   1.000
_cell.length_c   1.000
_cell.angle_alpha   90.00
_cell.angle_beta   90.00
_cell.angle_gamma   90.00
#
_symmetry.space_group_name_H-M   'P 1'
#
loop_
_entity.id
_entity.type
_entity.pdbx_description
1 polymer ?
#
loop_
_entity_poly.entity_id
_entity_poly.type
_entity_poly.pdbx_seq_one_letter_code
_entity_poly.pdbx_strand_id
1 'polypeptide(L)'
;KGPYYAKRLRLAANHLLKTGLILETKQGQGATHASFLNRLDVRENILKLARGQLRPAKLVRYVSKFLFPKLGVHSEISQSTAVNWLNKVGFKLRKVMKGVYVDGHEREDVVASRKKFIDIFEREIFPFHPPVLNIGGRTYCIICQDECCCHANDQCNCVWQEEGVQPLRDKSRGRIVHTSDFVLEASGYLKLTPEEISEQMKLPEEPHWVPHPPPLGTSYRIRSFEARRIIYPGANHDPWWDMKQLIAQVKDTIQIFDVKFPRDVAVFVFDCSSAHESFSEDALRAHKMNRGPAGAQPKMHDTVIPSGSFAGCVQKMVFPLDSAEVDAKGESLAGKPKGMERVLEERGLLETLKQKYNGKFVGVCKECKKSQEAKDKAAKEAKERRDEIEGSGIELGNDRHECDETSADLDRPANCCIRRVLELQEEFAKEKPLLQIITEEAGHKCFFLPKFHCELNPIELVWGQTKRTFREETDGLFAMAKKLVPKSLDSITITNIRRYFQHCYRYMDAYGKHGLNIRQAEYAVKKYTSHRRIPATIRMDPRILSM
;
A
#
# COMPACT_ATOMS: atom_id res chain seq x y z
N LYS A 1 -45.45 8.11 -6.44
CA LYS A 1 -45.95 6.88 -7.11
C LYS A 1 -46.51 7.29 -8.48
N GLY A 2 -46.07 6.66 -9.57
CA GLY A 2 -46.25 7.15 -10.95
C GLY A 2 -47.59 6.82 -11.65
N PRO A 3 -47.68 7.00 -12.98
CA PRO A 3 -48.91 6.91 -13.79
C PRO A 3 -49.72 5.61 -13.64
N TYR A 4 -49.01 4.50 -13.40
CA TYR A 4 -49.62 3.19 -13.17
C TYR A 4 -50.54 3.16 -11.95
N TYR A 5 -50.14 3.84 -10.86
CA TYR A 5 -50.93 3.89 -9.63
C TYR A 5 -52.24 4.68 -9.83
N ALA A 6 -52.17 5.79 -10.58
CA ALA A 6 -53.35 6.58 -10.93
C ALA A 6 -54.34 5.83 -11.84
N LYS A 7 -53.85 4.93 -12.71
CA LYS A 7 -54.70 4.08 -13.55
C LYS A 7 -55.45 3.03 -12.72
N ARG A 8 -54.76 2.42 -11.74
CA ARG A 8 -55.38 1.47 -10.79
C ARG A 8 -56.41 2.12 -9.89
N LEU A 9 -56.14 3.33 -9.40
CA LEU A 9 -57.09 4.06 -8.56
C LEU A 9 -58.38 4.38 -9.33
N ARG A 10 -58.27 4.80 -10.59
CA ARG A 10 -59.43 5.03 -11.46
C ARG A 10 -60.23 3.76 -11.72
N LEU A 11 -59.57 2.63 -11.94
CA LEU A 11 -60.24 1.34 -12.10
C LEU A 11 -60.99 0.90 -10.83
N ALA A 12 -60.37 1.03 -9.66
CA ALA A 12 -60.98 0.69 -8.39
C ALA A 12 -62.17 1.61 -8.06
N ALA A 13 -62.03 2.92 -8.29
CA ALA A 13 -63.10 3.89 -8.08
C ALA A 13 -64.30 3.66 -9.02
N ASN A 14 -64.05 3.39 -10.30
CA ASN A 14 -65.12 3.08 -11.26
C ASN A 14 -65.85 1.78 -10.94
N HIS A 15 -65.16 0.79 -10.38
CA HIS A 15 -65.81 -0.44 -9.94
C HIS A 15 -66.71 -0.19 -8.74
N LEU A 16 -66.22 0.53 -7.71
CA LEU A 16 -66.99 0.88 -6.52
C LEU A 16 -68.26 1.67 -6.88
N LEU A 17 -68.14 2.65 -7.78
CA LEU A 17 -69.29 3.44 -8.25
C LEU A 17 -70.34 2.60 -8.99
N LYS A 18 -69.94 1.51 -9.67
CA LYS A 18 -70.85 0.65 -10.43
C LYS A 18 -71.50 -0.45 -9.61
N THR A 19 -70.77 -1.02 -8.65
CA THR A 19 -71.20 -2.24 -7.94
C THR A 19 -71.52 -2.00 -6.47
N GLY A 20 -71.18 -0.83 -5.92
CA GLY A 20 -71.26 -0.55 -4.49
C GLY A 20 -70.24 -1.32 -3.64
N LEU A 21 -69.35 -2.09 -4.26
CA LEU A 21 -68.38 -2.95 -3.60
C LEU A 21 -66.94 -2.53 -3.95
N ILE A 22 -66.03 -2.64 -2.98
CA ILE A 22 -64.61 -2.36 -3.20
C ILE A 22 -64.02 -3.47 -4.07
N LEU A 23 -63.27 -3.09 -5.10
CA LEU A 23 -62.61 -4.04 -6.00
C LEU A 23 -61.55 -4.84 -5.24
N GLU A 24 -61.87 -6.08 -4.85
CA GLU A 24 -60.93 -6.99 -4.20
C GLU A 24 -59.87 -7.47 -5.20
N THR A 25 -58.65 -6.94 -5.08
CA THR A 25 -57.51 -7.48 -5.83
C THR A 25 -56.84 -8.60 -5.05
N LYS A 26 -56.73 -9.79 -5.64
CA LYS A 26 -55.92 -10.90 -5.10
C LYS A 26 -54.41 -10.61 -5.07
N GLN A 27 -53.98 -9.44 -5.55
CA GLN A 27 -52.58 -9.03 -5.57
C GLN A 27 -52.14 -8.56 -4.17
N GLY A 28 -51.40 -9.40 -3.46
CA GLY A 28 -51.00 -9.20 -2.07
C GLY A 28 -51.65 -10.18 -1.09
N GLN A 29 -52.68 -10.90 -1.52
CA GLN A 29 -53.17 -12.11 -0.86
C GLN A 29 -52.41 -13.33 -1.41
N GLY A 30 -51.07 -13.28 -1.30
CA GLY A 30 -50.34 -14.54 -1.28
C GLY A 30 -50.75 -15.24 0.00
N ALA A 31 -51.40 -16.41 -0.11
CA ALA A 31 -51.51 -17.31 1.02
C ALA A 31 -50.16 -17.33 1.73
N THR A 32 -50.15 -17.18 3.05
CA THR A 32 -48.98 -17.26 3.91
C THR A 32 -48.40 -18.67 3.87
N HIS A 33 -47.88 -19.08 2.72
CA HIS A 33 -47.03 -20.25 2.62
C HIS A 33 -45.76 -19.90 3.38
N ALA A 34 -45.49 -20.65 4.45
CA ALA A 34 -44.26 -20.51 5.19
C ALA A 34 -43.09 -20.63 4.20
N SER A 35 -42.29 -19.56 4.10
CA SER A 35 -41.11 -19.54 3.24
C SER A 35 -40.20 -20.70 3.62
N PHE A 36 -39.64 -21.43 2.64
CA PHE A 36 -38.65 -22.48 2.93
C PHE A 36 -37.44 -21.96 3.73
N LEU A 37 -37.16 -20.65 3.64
CA LEU A 37 -36.18 -19.95 4.50
C LEU A 37 -36.47 -20.05 6.01
N ASN A 38 -37.72 -20.30 6.40
CA ASN A 38 -38.11 -20.45 7.80
C ASN A 38 -37.64 -21.81 8.36
N ARG A 39 -37.28 -22.78 7.50
CA ARG A 39 -36.64 -24.02 7.97
C ARG A 39 -35.19 -23.73 8.34
N LEU A 40 -34.78 -24.19 9.53
CA LEU A 40 -33.46 -23.91 10.10
C LEU A 40 -32.33 -24.48 9.21
N ASP A 41 -32.51 -25.69 8.69
CA ASP A 41 -31.58 -26.35 7.77
C ASP A 41 -31.34 -25.54 6.48
N VAL A 42 -32.40 -25.00 5.87
CA VAL A 42 -32.33 -24.15 4.68
C VAL A 42 -31.64 -22.83 5.02
N ARG A 43 -32.02 -22.20 6.14
CA ARG A 43 -31.45 -20.91 6.58
C ARG A 43 -29.95 -21.01 6.86
N GLU A 44 -29.49 -22.05 7.54
CA GLU A 44 -28.08 -22.26 7.84
C GLU A 44 -27.23 -22.52 6.60
N ASN A 45 -27.73 -23.33 5.66
CA ASN A 45 -27.01 -23.59 4.40
C ASN A 45 -26.92 -22.32 3.54
N ILE A 46 -27.98 -21.50 3.52
CA ILE A 46 -27.95 -20.19 2.84
C ILE A 46 -26.97 -19.24 3.53
N LEU A 47 -26.94 -19.18 4.86
CA LEU A 47 -25.98 -18.34 5.60
C LEU A 47 -24.53 -18.78 5.35
N LYS A 48 -24.25 -20.09 5.36
CA LYS A 48 -22.92 -20.63 5.03
C LYS A 48 -22.50 -20.25 3.60
N LEU A 49 -23.40 -20.38 2.63
CA LEU A 49 -23.11 -20.05 1.24
C LEU A 49 -22.97 -18.53 1.00
N ALA A 50 -23.82 -17.72 1.64
CA ALA A 50 -23.84 -16.27 1.48
C ALA A 50 -22.65 -15.55 2.12
N ARG A 51 -21.96 -16.20 3.08
CA ARG A 51 -20.70 -15.72 3.64
C ARG A 51 -19.52 -15.82 2.65
N GLY A 52 -19.66 -16.54 1.53
CA GLY A 52 -18.77 -16.44 0.38
C GLY A 52 -19.32 -15.51 -0.71
N GLN A 53 -18.48 -15.01 -1.63
CA GLN A 53 -18.94 -14.14 -2.74
C GLN A 53 -20.09 -14.80 -3.53
N LEU A 54 -21.30 -14.25 -3.38
CA LEU A 54 -22.54 -14.85 -3.88
C LEU A 54 -23.32 -13.89 -4.78
N ARG A 55 -23.68 -14.36 -5.98
CA ARG A 55 -24.66 -13.72 -6.86
C ARG A 55 -26.02 -14.40 -6.71
N PRO A 56 -27.17 -13.70 -6.82
CA PRO A 56 -28.48 -14.32 -6.71
C PRO A 56 -28.68 -15.55 -7.62
N ALA A 57 -28.15 -15.52 -8.85
CA ALA A 57 -28.19 -16.66 -9.76
C ALA A 57 -27.44 -17.91 -9.24
N LYS A 58 -26.33 -17.70 -8.51
CA LYS A 58 -25.57 -18.79 -7.88
C LYS A 58 -26.35 -19.39 -6.71
N LEU A 59 -27.10 -18.56 -5.97
CA LEU A 59 -28.00 -19.04 -4.92
C LEU A 59 -29.15 -19.87 -5.49
N VAL A 60 -29.79 -19.42 -6.58
CA VAL A 60 -30.83 -20.20 -7.28
C VAL A 60 -30.28 -21.56 -7.71
N ARG A 61 -29.11 -21.58 -8.37
CA ARG A 61 -28.49 -22.83 -8.81
C ARG A 61 -28.19 -23.77 -7.64
N TYR A 62 -27.63 -23.25 -6.55
CA TYR A 62 -27.33 -24.06 -5.37
C TYR A 62 -28.61 -24.64 -4.73
N VAL A 63 -29.64 -23.80 -4.57
CA VAL A 63 -30.89 -24.22 -3.93
C VAL A 63 -31.61 -25.26 -4.78
N SER A 64 -31.82 -24.98 -6.07
CA SER A 64 -32.56 -25.87 -6.96
C SER A 64 -31.80 -27.15 -7.30
N LYS A 65 -30.47 -27.10 -7.49
CA LYS A 65 -29.69 -28.28 -7.94
C LYS A 65 -29.07 -29.11 -6.81
N PHE A 66 -28.93 -28.56 -5.60
CA PHE A 66 -28.23 -29.26 -4.52
C PHE A 66 -29.04 -29.28 -3.23
N LEU A 67 -29.48 -28.12 -2.71
CA LEU A 67 -30.11 -28.06 -1.39
C LEU A 67 -31.49 -28.70 -1.36
N PHE A 68 -32.36 -28.36 -2.30
CA PHE A 68 -33.73 -28.88 -2.35
C PHE A 68 -33.79 -30.38 -2.67
N PRO A 69 -33.01 -30.91 -3.65
CA PRO A 69 -32.91 -32.36 -3.85
C PRO A 69 -32.42 -33.11 -2.61
N LYS A 70 -31.42 -32.57 -1.88
CA LYS A 70 -30.93 -33.17 -0.62
C LYS A 70 -31.99 -33.19 0.48
N LEU A 71 -32.95 -32.28 0.44
CA LEU A 71 -34.04 -32.16 1.41
C LEU A 71 -35.35 -32.81 0.93
N GLY A 72 -35.34 -33.54 -0.19
CA GLY A 72 -36.53 -34.18 -0.76
C GLY A 72 -37.57 -33.20 -1.30
N VAL A 73 -37.16 -31.98 -1.63
CA VAL A 73 -38.04 -30.91 -2.12
C VAL A 73 -37.95 -30.83 -3.64
N HIS A 74 -39.08 -31.04 -4.33
CA HIS A 74 -39.20 -30.95 -5.79
C HIS A 74 -39.76 -29.58 -6.22
N SER A 75 -39.06 -28.51 -5.85
CA SER A 75 -39.41 -27.16 -6.28
C SER A 75 -38.16 -26.39 -6.70
N GLU A 76 -38.33 -25.19 -7.24
CA GLU A 76 -37.23 -24.28 -7.54
C GLU A 76 -37.54 -22.91 -6.96
N ILE A 77 -36.49 -22.12 -6.70
CA ILE A 77 -36.66 -20.72 -6.32
C ILE A 77 -36.37 -19.82 -7.51
N SER A 78 -37.17 -18.77 -7.67
CA SER A 78 -36.87 -17.71 -8.63
C SER A 78 -35.69 -16.85 -8.14
N GLN A 79 -35.06 -16.12 -9.06
CA GLN A 79 -34.02 -15.14 -8.71
C GLN A 79 -34.56 -14.04 -7.78
N SER A 80 -35.81 -13.63 -7.95
CA SER A 80 -36.50 -12.69 -7.05
C SER A 80 -36.65 -13.26 -5.63
N THR A 81 -36.98 -14.55 -5.52
CA THR A 81 -37.04 -15.27 -4.23
C THR A 81 -35.66 -15.32 -3.57
N ALA A 82 -34.61 -15.61 -4.34
CA ALA A 82 -33.23 -15.62 -3.86
C ALA A 82 -32.78 -14.25 -3.31
N VAL A 83 -33.11 -13.16 -4.02
CA VAL A 83 -32.85 -11.79 -3.54
C VAL A 83 -33.60 -11.49 -2.24
N ASN A 84 -34.88 -11.84 -2.18
CA ASN A 84 -35.69 -11.66 -0.97
C ASN A 84 -35.16 -12.46 0.21
N TRP A 85 -34.67 -13.68 -0.03
CA TRP A 85 -34.06 -14.51 1.01
C TRP A 85 -32.77 -13.89 1.54
N LEU A 86 -31.90 -13.39 0.67
CA LEU A 86 -30.68 -12.68 1.07
C LEU A 86 -30.99 -11.44 1.92
N ASN A 87 -31.98 -10.64 1.52
CA ASN A 87 -32.44 -9.50 2.32
C ASN A 87 -32.95 -9.92 3.70
N LYS A 88 -33.74 -11.01 3.78
CA LYS A 88 -34.29 -11.54 5.05
C LYS A 88 -33.22 -12.13 5.98
N VAL A 89 -32.12 -12.67 5.45
CA VAL A 89 -30.98 -13.15 6.24
C VAL A 89 -29.93 -12.06 6.52
N GLY A 90 -30.21 -10.79 6.17
CA GLY A 90 -29.41 -9.63 6.56
C GLY A 90 -28.43 -9.10 5.50
N PHE A 91 -28.38 -9.69 4.32
CA PHE A 91 -27.51 -9.25 3.23
C PHE A 91 -28.18 -8.13 2.43
N LYS A 92 -27.42 -7.11 2.02
CA LYS A 92 -27.95 -5.97 1.25
C LYS A 92 -27.23 -5.87 -0.09
N LEU A 93 -27.98 -5.69 -1.17
CA LEU A 93 -27.42 -5.36 -2.48
C LEU A 93 -26.88 -3.93 -2.42
N ARG A 94 -25.56 -3.77 -2.49
CA ARG A 94 -24.89 -2.46 -2.62
C ARG A 94 -24.01 -2.48 -3.86
N LYS A 95 -23.91 -1.35 -4.55
CA LYS A 95 -22.85 -1.15 -5.54
C LYS A 95 -21.52 -1.26 -4.79
N VAL A 96 -20.69 -2.22 -5.17
CA VAL A 96 -19.32 -2.31 -4.65
C VAL A 96 -18.59 -1.06 -5.14
N MET A 97 -18.46 -0.08 -4.26
CA MET A 97 -17.58 1.06 -4.45
C MET A 97 -16.26 0.68 -3.78
N LYS A 98 -15.12 0.95 -4.41
CA LYS A 98 -13.81 0.87 -3.74
C LYS A 98 -13.85 1.92 -2.61
N GLY A 99 -14.15 1.47 -1.40
CA GLY A 99 -14.09 2.27 -0.18
C GLY A 99 -12.75 2.04 0.51
N VAL A 100 -12.48 2.77 1.59
CA VAL A 100 -11.24 2.56 2.36
C VAL A 100 -11.22 1.12 2.87
N TYR A 101 -10.08 0.44 2.69
CA TYR A 101 -9.88 -0.93 3.15
C TYR A 101 -9.69 -0.94 4.67
N VAL A 102 -10.79 -0.93 5.44
CA VAL A 102 -10.75 -0.75 6.90
C VAL A 102 -10.04 -1.89 7.65
N ASP A 103 -9.86 -3.05 7.02
CA ASP A 103 -9.19 -4.21 7.64
C ASP A 103 -7.68 -3.91 7.78
N GLY A 104 -7.18 -3.89 9.01
CA GLY A 104 -5.79 -3.52 9.34
C GLY A 104 -5.58 -2.10 9.90
N HIS A 105 -6.43 -1.12 9.59
CA HIS A 105 -6.21 0.30 9.96
C HIS A 105 -6.19 0.56 11.46
N GLU A 106 -7.01 -0.17 12.21
CA GLU A 106 -7.21 0.06 13.65
C GLU A 106 -6.49 -1.00 14.51
N ARG A 107 -5.56 -1.76 13.94
CA ARG A 107 -4.67 -2.60 14.75
C ARG A 107 -3.75 -1.74 15.59
N GLU A 108 -3.39 -2.23 16.77
CA GLU A 108 -2.59 -1.46 17.74
C GLU A 108 -1.22 -1.04 17.18
N ASP A 109 -0.54 -1.93 16.45
CA ASP A 109 0.75 -1.68 15.79
C ASP A 109 0.62 -0.59 14.71
N VAL A 110 -0.42 -0.69 13.87
CA VAL A 110 -0.69 0.26 12.78
C VAL A 110 -1.07 1.63 13.33
N VAL A 111 -1.92 1.68 14.36
CA VAL A 111 -2.31 2.92 15.02
C VAL A 111 -1.12 3.59 15.71
N ALA A 112 -0.25 2.81 16.36
CA ALA A 112 0.99 3.33 16.96
C ALA A 112 1.93 3.90 15.89
N SER A 113 2.11 3.19 14.77
CA SER A 113 2.89 3.66 13.63
C SER A 113 2.33 4.96 13.04
N ARG A 114 1.00 5.02 12.81
CA ARG A 114 0.30 6.24 12.35
C ARG A 114 0.52 7.42 13.28
N LYS A 115 0.35 7.21 14.59
CA LYS A 115 0.56 8.27 15.60
C LYS A 115 2.01 8.78 15.58
N LYS A 116 2.97 7.86 15.53
CA LYS A 116 4.41 8.20 15.46
C LYS A 116 4.74 8.99 14.19
N PHE A 117 4.22 8.58 13.04
CA PHE A 117 4.40 9.28 11.77
C PHE A 117 3.87 10.72 11.85
N ILE A 118 2.64 10.90 12.35
CA ILE A 118 2.02 12.23 12.47
C ILE A 118 2.79 13.11 13.46
N ASP A 119 3.18 12.58 14.63
CA ASP A 119 3.97 13.34 15.63
C ASP A 119 5.30 13.84 15.05
N ILE A 120 6.02 12.98 14.32
CA ILE A 120 7.27 13.37 13.65
C ILE A 120 7.01 14.46 12.60
N PHE A 121 5.98 14.31 11.77
CA PHE A 121 5.65 15.31 10.76
C PHE A 121 5.24 16.65 11.39
N GLU A 122 4.42 16.65 12.43
CA GLU A 122 4.01 17.88 13.12
C GLU A 122 5.20 18.57 13.79
N ARG A 123 6.08 17.81 14.46
CA ARG A 123 7.22 18.36 15.19
C ARG A 123 8.36 18.82 14.29
N GLU A 124 8.71 18.02 13.28
CA GLU A 124 9.93 18.22 12.49
C GLU A 124 9.66 18.93 11.17
N ILE A 125 8.46 18.75 10.59
CA ILE A 125 8.12 19.27 9.25
C ILE A 125 7.10 20.42 9.31
N PHE A 126 6.18 20.44 10.29
CA PHE A 126 5.16 21.49 10.45
C PHE A 126 5.16 22.20 11.82
N PRO A 127 6.31 22.60 12.39
CA PRO A 127 6.36 23.16 13.74
C PRO A 127 5.59 24.49 13.91
N PHE A 128 5.17 25.16 12.82
CA PHE A 128 4.35 26.38 12.87
C PHE A 128 3.18 26.32 11.87
N HIS A 129 1.98 26.67 12.33
CA HIS A 129 0.81 26.90 11.48
C HIS A 129 0.51 28.40 11.36
N PRO A 130 0.24 28.94 10.16
CA PRO A 130 0.29 28.26 8.85
C PRO A 130 1.72 27.84 8.47
N PRO A 131 1.90 26.84 7.58
CA PRO A 131 3.20 26.27 7.24
C PRO A 131 4.01 27.32 6.46
N VAL A 132 4.68 28.18 7.19
CA VAL A 132 5.76 29.03 6.69
C VAL A 132 6.92 28.78 7.64
N LEU A 133 7.73 27.79 7.28
CA LEU A 133 8.97 27.51 7.99
C LEU A 133 10.02 28.47 7.48
N ASN A 134 10.24 29.53 8.26
CA ASN A 134 11.43 30.36 8.14
C ASN A 134 12.13 30.34 9.50
N ILE A 135 12.84 29.24 9.78
CA ILE A 135 13.87 29.21 10.82
C ILE A 135 15.17 28.81 10.13
N GLY A 136 16.05 29.79 9.93
CA GLY A 136 17.39 29.56 9.36
C GLY A 136 17.50 29.49 7.83
N GLY A 137 16.42 29.78 7.08
CA GLY A 137 16.48 29.94 5.62
C GLY A 137 16.44 28.66 4.78
N ARG A 138 16.11 27.49 5.36
CA ARG A 138 15.84 26.23 4.64
C ARG A 138 14.38 25.81 4.79
N THR A 139 13.65 25.65 3.68
CA THR A 139 12.27 25.16 3.68
C THR A 139 12.26 23.64 3.55
N TYR A 140 11.36 22.95 4.25
CA TYR A 140 11.13 21.52 4.03
C TYR A 140 10.06 21.33 2.93
N CYS A 141 10.44 20.65 1.84
CA CYS A 141 9.56 20.41 0.70
C CYS A 141 9.16 18.94 0.65
N ILE A 142 7.91 18.64 0.99
CA ILE A 142 7.38 17.28 0.94
C ILE A 142 7.26 16.82 -0.51
N ILE A 143 7.93 15.71 -0.83
CA ILE A 143 7.90 15.05 -2.12
C ILE A 143 7.41 13.63 -1.95
N CYS A 144 6.25 13.32 -2.54
CA CYS A 144 5.62 12.02 -2.45
C CYS A 144 5.86 11.24 -3.73
N GLN A 145 6.33 10.00 -3.59
CA GLN A 145 6.56 9.07 -4.69
C GLN A 145 5.65 7.87 -4.57
N ASP A 146 5.25 7.34 -5.72
CA ASP A 146 4.62 6.03 -5.86
C ASP A 146 4.68 5.58 -7.32
N GLU A 147 4.31 4.32 -7.56
CA GLU A 147 4.15 3.77 -8.89
C GLU A 147 2.69 3.40 -9.22
N CYS A 148 2.33 3.56 -10.48
CA CYS A 148 1.00 3.24 -10.97
C CYS A 148 1.07 2.59 -12.35
N CYS A 149 0.35 1.48 -12.51
CA CYS A 149 0.14 0.84 -13.81
C CYS A 149 -1.25 1.15 -14.39
N CYS A 150 -1.29 1.39 -15.70
CA CYS A 150 -2.51 1.41 -16.50
C CYS A 150 -2.44 0.29 -17.55
N HIS A 151 -3.48 -0.52 -17.67
CA HIS A 151 -3.55 -1.53 -18.72
C HIS A 151 -4.33 -0.99 -19.93
N ALA A 152 -3.97 -1.42 -21.13
CA ALA A 152 -4.61 -0.95 -22.35
C ALA A 152 -6.15 -1.12 -22.32
N ASN A 153 -6.65 -2.26 -21.84
CA ASN A 153 -8.09 -2.57 -21.73
C ASN A 153 -8.69 -2.15 -20.38
N ASP A 154 -8.07 -1.23 -19.62
CA ASP A 154 -8.72 -0.56 -18.49
C ASP A 154 -9.79 0.44 -19.00
N GLN A 155 -10.78 -0.07 -19.74
CA GLN A 155 -11.90 0.72 -20.26
C GLN A 155 -12.95 0.98 -19.17
N CYS A 156 -13.76 2.02 -19.34
CA CYS A 156 -14.89 2.28 -18.46
C CYS A 156 -15.83 1.07 -18.35
N ASN A 157 -16.21 0.69 -17.12
CA ASN A 157 -17.12 -0.43 -16.86
C ASN A 157 -18.61 -0.09 -17.08
N CYS A 158 -18.90 1.12 -17.57
CA CYS A 158 -20.25 1.59 -17.89
C CYS A 158 -20.25 2.09 -19.34
N VAL A 159 -21.00 1.42 -20.20
CA VAL A 159 -21.10 1.72 -21.63
C VAL A 159 -22.57 1.75 -22.04
N TRP A 160 -22.95 2.69 -22.89
CA TRP A 160 -24.27 2.75 -23.51
C TRP A 160 -24.32 1.76 -24.68
N GLN A 161 -25.39 0.97 -24.78
CA GLN A 161 -25.50 -0.13 -25.75
C GLN A 161 -26.92 -0.22 -26.30
N GLU A 162 -27.03 -0.61 -27.56
CA GLU A 162 -28.29 -0.99 -28.19
C GLU A 162 -28.80 -2.32 -27.63
N GLU A 163 -30.12 -2.46 -27.51
CA GLU A 163 -30.77 -3.63 -26.94
C GLU A 163 -30.46 -4.89 -27.78
N GLY A 164 -29.84 -5.89 -27.17
CA GLY A 164 -29.47 -7.15 -27.83
C GLY A 164 -28.02 -7.25 -28.32
N VAL A 165 -27.24 -6.16 -28.28
CA VAL A 165 -25.82 -6.17 -28.66
C VAL A 165 -24.94 -6.31 -27.42
N GLN A 166 -24.20 -7.41 -27.31
CA GLN A 166 -23.21 -7.61 -26.25
C GLN A 166 -21.86 -7.04 -26.70
N PRO A 167 -21.22 -6.12 -25.95
CA PRO A 167 -19.90 -5.62 -26.29
C PRO A 167 -18.88 -6.76 -26.11
N LEU A 168 -18.13 -7.01 -27.17
CA LEU A 168 -16.97 -7.87 -27.12
C LEU A 168 -15.84 -7.08 -26.44
N ARG A 169 -15.43 -7.54 -25.25
CA ARG A 169 -14.21 -7.09 -24.60
C ARG A 169 -13.23 -8.24 -24.58
N ASP A 170 -11.96 -7.93 -24.82
CA ASP A 170 -10.91 -8.91 -24.63
C ASP A 170 -10.89 -9.41 -23.19
N LYS A 171 -10.62 -10.71 -23.04
CA LYS A 171 -10.52 -11.35 -21.72
C LYS A 171 -9.27 -10.92 -20.96
N SER A 172 -8.21 -10.52 -21.68
CA SER A 172 -7.00 -9.96 -21.09
C SER A 172 -7.18 -8.46 -20.83
N ARG A 173 -6.51 -7.88 -19.83
CA ARG A 173 -6.50 -6.42 -19.67
C ARG A 173 -5.58 -5.73 -20.68
N GLY A 174 -4.93 -6.47 -21.56
CA GLY A 174 -3.95 -5.93 -22.48
C GLY A 174 -2.65 -5.52 -21.79
N ARG A 175 -1.73 -4.97 -22.59
CA ARG A 175 -0.38 -4.59 -22.16
C ARG A 175 -0.39 -3.45 -21.13
N ILE A 176 0.68 -3.40 -20.33
CA ILE A 176 0.83 -2.46 -19.22
C ILE A 176 1.66 -1.24 -19.65
N VAL A 177 1.21 -0.07 -19.22
CA VAL A 177 2.02 1.14 -19.11
C VAL A 177 2.30 1.34 -17.63
N HIS A 178 3.56 1.24 -17.22
CA HIS A 178 3.99 1.46 -15.85
C HIS A 178 4.55 2.87 -15.72
N THR A 179 4.12 3.61 -14.69
CA THR A 179 4.56 4.97 -14.41
C THR A 179 5.03 5.07 -12.97
N SER A 180 6.22 5.64 -12.76
CA SER A 180 6.70 6.12 -11.47
C SER A 180 6.87 7.63 -11.53
N ASP A 181 6.40 8.37 -10.53
CA ASP A 181 6.49 9.82 -10.52
C ASP A 181 6.59 10.39 -9.10
N PHE A 182 6.92 11.67 -9.01
CA PHE A 182 7.05 12.42 -7.77
C PHE A 182 6.19 13.67 -7.83
N VAL A 183 5.46 13.94 -6.75
CA VAL A 183 4.63 15.14 -6.62
C VAL A 183 4.94 15.91 -5.36
N LEU A 184 4.91 17.24 -5.48
CA LEU A 184 5.19 18.19 -4.41
C LEU A 184 4.24 19.38 -4.49
N GLU A 185 3.84 19.92 -3.34
CA GLU A 185 2.83 20.99 -3.26
C GLU A 185 3.30 22.29 -3.96
N ALA A 186 4.61 22.55 -3.92
CA ALA A 186 5.24 23.78 -4.41
C ALA A 186 5.18 23.91 -5.93
N SER A 187 5.56 22.87 -6.69
CA SER A 187 5.62 22.91 -8.16
C SER A 187 4.79 21.85 -8.88
N GLY A 188 4.08 20.97 -8.17
CA GLY A 188 3.34 19.86 -8.78
C GLY A 188 4.26 18.69 -9.11
N TYR A 189 4.41 18.37 -10.39
CA TYR A 189 5.42 17.40 -10.84
C TYR A 189 6.83 17.99 -10.73
N LEU A 190 7.82 17.16 -10.38
CA LEU A 190 9.20 17.60 -10.32
C LEU A 190 9.86 17.53 -11.71
N LYS A 191 9.99 18.69 -12.35
CA LYS A 191 10.71 18.88 -13.61
C LYS A 191 11.31 20.28 -13.70
N LEU A 192 12.41 20.39 -14.45
CA LEU A 192 13.00 21.68 -14.77
C LEU A 192 12.18 22.41 -15.85
N THR A 193 12.18 23.72 -15.74
CA THR A 193 11.66 24.67 -16.72
C THR A 193 12.60 24.77 -17.92
N PRO A 194 12.13 25.22 -19.10
CA PRO A 194 12.99 25.45 -20.25
C PRO A 194 14.19 26.35 -19.94
N GLU A 195 14.01 27.34 -19.07
CA GLU A 195 15.07 28.26 -18.63
C GLU A 195 16.12 27.53 -17.78
N GLU A 196 15.69 26.79 -16.75
CA GLU A 196 16.58 25.96 -15.90
C GLU A 196 17.34 24.92 -16.74
N ILE A 197 16.68 24.31 -17.74
CA ILE A 197 17.33 23.37 -18.67
C ILE A 197 18.38 24.08 -19.52
N SER A 198 18.08 25.28 -20.03
CA SER A 198 19.04 26.06 -20.81
C SER A 198 20.30 26.40 -19.99
N GLU A 199 20.14 26.69 -18.70
CA GLU A 199 21.26 26.91 -17.78
C GLU A 199 22.07 25.63 -17.54
N GLN A 200 21.40 24.50 -17.31
CA GLN A 200 22.06 23.19 -17.17
C GLN A 200 22.84 22.78 -18.43
N MET A 201 22.32 23.10 -19.61
CA MET A 201 23.01 22.79 -20.87
C MET A 201 24.32 23.57 -21.06
N LYS A 202 24.51 24.70 -20.36
CA LYS A 202 25.78 25.45 -20.36
C LYS A 202 26.86 24.77 -19.51
N LEU A 203 26.48 23.89 -18.59
CA LEU A 203 27.42 23.17 -17.73
C LEU A 203 28.08 22.01 -18.49
N PRO A 204 29.33 21.66 -18.14
CA PRO A 204 30.00 20.49 -18.69
C PRO A 204 29.26 19.22 -18.27
N GLU A 205 29.29 18.20 -19.12
CA GLU A 205 28.79 16.87 -18.76
C GLU A 205 29.64 16.28 -17.64
N GLU A 206 28.97 15.58 -16.73
CA GLU A 206 29.63 14.87 -15.64
C GLU A 206 30.54 13.77 -16.23
N PRO A 207 31.86 13.77 -15.95
CA PRO A 207 32.73 12.70 -16.42
C PRO A 207 32.32 11.36 -15.81
N HIS A 208 32.72 10.27 -16.47
CA HIS A 208 32.46 8.89 -16.02
C HIS A 208 32.91 8.61 -14.57
N TRP A 209 33.85 9.39 -14.05
CA TRP A 209 34.31 9.37 -12.68
C TRP A 209 34.48 10.80 -12.16
N VAL A 210 33.84 11.08 -11.03
CA VAL A 210 34.01 12.32 -10.26
C VAL A 210 34.32 11.92 -8.82
N PRO A 211 35.33 12.51 -8.16
CA PRO A 211 35.49 12.36 -6.72
C PRO A 211 34.21 12.86 -6.03
N HIS A 212 33.66 12.12 -5.07
CA HIS A 212 32.56 12.61 -4.23
C HIS A 212 33.12 13.06 -2.87
N PRO A 213 32.93 14.34 -2.45
CA PRO A 213 32.24 15.41 -3.16
C PRO A 213 33.05 15.98 -4.35
N PRO A 214 32.36 16.51 -5.39
CA PRO A 214 33.03 17.09 -6.56
C PRO A 214 33.98 18.24 -6.18
N PRO A 215 35.01 18.53 -7.01
CA PRO A 215 35.93 19.63 -6.76
C PRO A 215 35.21 20.95 -6.51
N LEU A 216 35.64 21.68 -5.49
CA LEU A 216 34.99 22.91 -5.03
C LEU A 216 34.84 23.91 -6.19
N GLY A 217 33.62 24.39 -6.43
CA GLY A 217 33.30 25.35 -7.49
C GLY A 217 33.00 24.74 -8.86
N THR A 218 32.97 23.41 -8.99
CA THR A 218 32.60 22.74 -10.24
C THR A 218 31.17 22.20 -10.15
N SER A 219 30.29 22.67 -11.04
CA SER A 219 28.94 22.13 -11.22
C SER A 219 28.85 21.41 -12.57
N TYR A 220 28.41 20.16 -12.54
CA TYR A 220 28.16 19.37 -13.74
C TYR A 220 26.69 19.40 -14.12
N ARG A 221 26.43 19.18 -15.41
CA ARG A 221 25.08 19.01 -15.94
C ARG A 221 24.44 17.75 -15.35
N ILE A 222 23.22 17.88 -14.85
CA ILE A 222 22.44 16.74 -14.36
C ILE A 222 22.00 15.83 -15.52
N ARG A 223 21.81 14.53 -15.24
CA ARG A 223 21.53 13.52 -16.29
C ARG A 223 20.09 13.51 -16.79
N SER A 224 19.16 13.99 -15.97
CA SER A 224 17.74 14.02 -16.27
C SER A 224 17.11 15.33 -15.81
N PHE A 225 16.11 15.81 -16.55
CA PHE A 225 15.43 17.08 -16.25
C PHE A 225 13.98 16.89 -15.77
N GLU A 226 13.49 15.64 -15.75
CA GLU A 226 12.15 15.27 -15.29
C GLU A 226 12.25 13.99 -14.45
N ALA A 227 11.63 14.01 -13.27
CA ALA A 227 11.67 12.89 -12.33
C ALA A 227 10.78 11.72 -12.78
N ARG A 228 9.72 11.99 -13.56
CA ARG A 228 8.79 10.99 -14.07
C ARG A 228 9.51 9.93 -14.91
N ARG A 229 9.16 8.67 -14.69
CA ARG A 229 9.55 7.54 -15.54
C ARG A 229 8.30 6.82 -16.02
N ILE A 230 8.20 6.63 -17.32
CA ILE A 230 7.16 5.80 -17.95
C ILE A 230 7.88 4.71 -18.73
N ILE A 231 7.57 3.45 -18.41
CA ILE A 231 8.11 2.29 -19.11
C ILE A 231 6.97 1.45 -19.68
N TYR A 232 7.30 0.68 -20.72
CA TYR A 232 6.37 -0.11 -21.51
C TYR A 232 6.78 -1.58 -21.50
N PRO A 233 6.67 -2.26 -20.34
CA PRO A 233 7.27 -3.57 -20.17
C PRO A 233 6.72 -4.63 -21.12
N GLY A 234 7.56 -5.64 -21.40
CA GLY A 234 7.20 -6.83 -22.16
C GLY A 234 8.37 -7.46 -22.91
N ALA A 235 8.18 -8.69 -23.41
CA ALA A 235 9.15 -9.34 -24.28
C ALA A 235 9.43 -8.45 -25.51
N ASN A 236 10.70 -8.05 -25.71
CA ASN A 236 11.18 -7.08 -26.71
C ASN A 236 10.87 -5.60 -26.42
N HIS A 237 10.56 -5.25 -25.18
CA HIS A 237 10.37 -3.87 -24.75
C HIS A 237 11.20 -3.57 -23.48
N ASP A 238 10.82 -2.53 -22.76
CA ASP A 238 11.51 -2.12 -21.53
C ASP A 238 11.54 -3.27 -20.52
N PRO A 239 12.61 -3.38 -19.72
CA PRO A 239 12.63 -4.30 -18.58
C PRO A 239 11.51 -3.96 -17.60
N TRP A 240 11.06 -4.96 -16.84
CA TRP A 240 10.12 -4.75 -15.75
C TRP A 240 10.71 -3.81 -14.69
N TRP A 241 9.85 -3.04 -14.02
CA TRP A 241 10.28 -2.09 -13.00
C TRP A 241 10.94 -2.83 -11.83
N ASP A 242 12.12 -2.38 -11.44
CA ASP A 242 12.90 -3.00 -10.37
C ASP A 242 13.54 -1.96 -9.44
N MET A 243 14.12 -2.45 -8.34
CA MET A 243 14.72 -1.57 -7.34
C MET A 243 15.89 -0.75 -7.89
N LYS A 244 16.62 -1.28 -8.88
CA LYS A 244 17.74 -0.57 -9.51
C LYS A 244 17.24 0.66 -10.29
N GLN A 245 16.14 0.50 -11.02
CA GLN A 245 15.48 1.62 -11.72
C GLN A 245 14.92 2.64 -10.74
N LEU A 246 14.27 2.22 -9.65
CA LEU A 246 13.78 3.14 -8.62
C LEU A 246 14.93 3.95 -7.97
N ILE A 247 16.04 3.28 -7.63
CA ILE A 247 17.23 3.96 -7.09
C ILE A 247 17.80 4.98 -8.07
N ALA A 248 17.91 4.61 -9.34
CA ALA A 248 18.38 5.53 -10.38
C ALA A 248 17.46 6.75 -10.48
N GLN A 249 16.14 6.52 -10.49
CA GLN A 249 15.15 7.58 -10.52
C GLN A 249 15.23 8.49 -9.29
N VAL A 250 15.39 7.95 -8.08
CA VAL A 250 15.54 8.75 -6.85
C VAL A 250 16.80 9.61 -6.90
N LYS A 251 17.93 9.07 -7.37
CA LYS A 251 19.17 9.86 -7.56
C LYS A 251 18.98 11.00 -8.56
N ASP A 252 18.33 10.74 -9.69
CA ASP A 252 18.00 11.79 -10.66
C ASP A 252 17.05 12.83 -10.05
N THR A 253 16.07 12.40 -9.26
CA THR A 253 15.08 13.26 -8.59
C THR A 253 15.74 14.19 -7.58
N ILE A 254 16.70 13.69 -6.79
CA ILE A 254 17.52 14.49 -5.87
C ILE A 254 18.26 15.59 -6.64
N GLN A 255 18.93 15.24 -7.74
CA GLN A 255 19.64 16.24 -8.56
C GLN A 255 18.70 17.30 -9.14
N ILE A 256 17.53 16.90 -9.64
CA ILE A 256 16.53 17.84 -10.16
C ILE A 256 16.02 18.75 -9.02
N PHE A 257 15.80 18.19 -7.83
CA PHE A 257 15.36 18.95 -6.66
C PHE A 257 16.41 19.99 -6.24
N ASP A 258 17.68 19.61 -6.15
CA ASP A 258 18.77 20.50 -5.75
C ASP A 258 18.97 21.66 -6.74
N VAL A 259 18.78 21.42 -8.03
CA VAL A 259 18.80 22.50 -9.03
C VAL A 259 17.61 23.44 -8.84
N LYS A 260 16.42 22.89 -8.58
CA LYS A 260 15.17 23.65 -8.51
C LYS A 260 15.00 24.40 -7.18
N PHE A 261 15.49 23.84 -6.09
CA PHE A 261 15.33 24.31 -4.73
C PHE A 261 16.65 24.24 -3.94
N PRO A 262 17.71 24.95 -4.36
CA PRO A 262 19.08 24.77 -3.87
C PRO A 262 19.31 25.08 -2.38
N ARG A 263 18.33 25.70 -1.72
CA ARG A 263 18.40 26.05 -0.29
C ARG A 263 17.42 25.24 0.56
N ASP A 264 16.54 24.47 -0.07
CA ASP A 264 15.49 23.74 0.61
C ASP A 264 15.92 22.29 0.85
N VAL A 265 15.19 21.60 1.71
CA VAL A 265 15.41 20.20 2.05
C VAL A 265 14.23 19.39 1.56
N ALA A 266 14.46 18.46 0.64
CA ALA A 266 13.44 17.52 0.23
C ALA A 266 13.08 16.58 1.39
N VAL A 267 11.78 16.32 1.56
CA VAL A 267 11.24 15.34 2.49
C VAL A 267 10.55 14.27 1.66
N PHE A 268 11.32 13.24 1.31
CA PHE A 268 10.83 12.11 0.53
C PHE A 268 9.88 11.26 1.35
N VAL A 269 8.71 10.99 0.79
CA VAL A 269 7.67 10.16 1.38
C VAL A 269 7.36 9.02 0.44
N PHE A 270 7.70 7.81 0.87
CA PHE A 270 7.47 6.57 0.14
C PHE A 270 6.34 5.77 0.81
N ASP A 271 5.63 4.96 0.02
CA ASP A 271 4.70 3.96 0.60
C ASP A 271 5.47 2.87 1.37
N CYS A 272 4.81 2.23 2.34
CA CYS A 272 5.36 1.15 3.19
C CYS A 272 5.47 -0.20 2.45
N SER A 273 5.85 -0.17 1.17
CA SER A 273 5.87 -1.35 0.32
C SER A 273 7.17 -2.13 0.47
N SER A 274 7.12 -3.44 0.22
CA SER A 274 8.31 -4.31 0.27
C SER A 274 9.43 -3.90 -0.70
N ALA A 275 9.11 -3.16 -1.76
CA ALA A 275 10.11 -2.60 -2.67
C ALA A 275 10.81 -1.38 -2.05
N HIS A 276 10.03 -0.46 -1.46
CA HIS A 276 10.56 0.76 -0.84
C HIS A 276 11.37 0.48 0.44
N GLU A 277 10.96 -0.54 1.20
CA GLU A 277 11.67 -0.99 2.41
C GLU A 277 12.83 -1.93 2.12
N SER A 278 13.25 -2.06 0.85
CA SER A 278 14.36 -2.93 0.53
C SER A 278 15.68 -2.38 1.07
N PHE A 279 16.42 -3.29 1.72
CA PHE A 279 17.73 -3.02 2.30
C PHE A 279 18.85 -3.31 1.30
N SER A 280 20.03 -2.74 1.52
CA SER A 280 21.22 -3.08 0.76
C SER A 280 21.59 -4.58 0.89
N GLU A 281 22.44 -5.06 -0.02
CA GLU A 281 22.89 -6.46 -0.01
C GLU A 281 23.73 -6.78 1.24
N ASP A 282 24.45 -5.80 1.75
CA ASP A 282 25.31 -5.84 2.93
C ASP A 282 24.64 -5.37 4.24
N ALA A 283 23.33 -5.10 4.22
CA ALA A 283 22.60 -4.61 5.38
C ALA A 283 22.57 -5.60 6.57
N LEU A 284 22.59 -5.05 7.79
CA LEU A 284 22.56 -5.80 9.05
C LEU A 284 21.21 -6.49 9.30
N ARG A 285 21.05 -7.71 8.78
CA ARG A 285 19.80 -8.48 8.86
C ARG A 285 19.98 -9.83 9.55
N ALA A 286 19.82 -9.86 10.86
CA ALA A 286 20.02 -11.08 11.67
C ALA A 286 19.23 -12.31 11.16
N HIS A 287 18.04 -12.15 10.55
CA HIS A 287 17.29 -13.27 9.94
C HIS A 287 17.94 -13.90 8.71
N LYS A 288 18.92 -13.23 8.09
CA LYS A 288 19.74 -13.78 7.00
C LYS A 288 21.08 -14.33 7.49
N MET A 289 21.37 -14.29 8.79
CA MET A 289 22.62 -14.81 9.35
C MET A 289 22.49 -16.26 9.77
N ASN A 290 23.58 -17.01 9.62
CA ASN A 290 23.70 -18.35 10.18
C ASN A 290 24.06 -18.28 11.67
N ARG A 291 23.77 -19.37 12.40
CA ARG A 291 24.24 -19.50 13.80
C ARG A 291 25.77 -19.50 13.87
N GLY A 292 26.38 -20.40 13.08
CA GLY A 292 27.84 -20.51 12.94
C GLY A 292 28.38 -19.65 11.78
N PRO A 293 29.71 -19.52 11.68
CA PRO A 293 30.35 -18.77 10.61
C PRO A 293 30.21 -19.46 9.24
N ALA A 294 30.52 -18.73 8.17
CA ALA A 294 30.51 -19.21 6.79
C ALA A 294 29.14 -19.75 6.32
N GLY A 295 29.13 -20.62 5.30
CA GLY A 295 27.90 -21.10 4.64
C GLY A 295 27.20 -20.04 3.79
N ALA A 296 25.97 -20.36 3.36
CA ALA A 296 25.14 -19.45 2.58
C ALA A 296 24.52 -18.37 3.49
N GLN A 297 25.19 -17.23 3.61
CA GLN A 297 24.70 -16.01 4.26
C GLN A 297 25.37 -14.78 3.62
N PRO A 298 24.72 -13.59 3.63
CA PRO A 298 25.29 -12.39 3.01
C PRO A 298 26.49 -11.87 3.81
N LYS A 299 27.39 -11.16 3.12
CA LYS A 299 28.49 -10.42 3.75
C LYS A 299 27.97 -9.05 4.16
N MET A 300 27.72 -8.88 5.45
CA MET A 300 27.20 -7.62 5.98
C MET A 300 28.32 -6.60 6.23
N HIS A 301 28.00 -5.31 6.18
CA HIS A 301 28.93 -4.25 6.51
C HIS A 301 29.24 -4.23 8.01
N ASP A 302 30.38 -3.61 8.36
CA ASP A 302 30.76 -3.44 9.75
C ASP A 302 29.86 -2.41 10.45
N THR A 303 29.84 -2.46 11.78
CA THR A 303 29.04 -1.52 12.59
C THR A 303 29.78 -1.13 13.86
N VAL A 304 29.23 -0.19 14.62
CA VAL A 304 29.76 0.23 15.92
C VAL A 304 28.79 -0.23 16.99
N ILE A 305 29.30 -0.91 18.02
CA ILE A 305 28.48 -1.43 19.11
C ILE A 305 27.91 -0.23 19.90
N PRO A 306 26.59 -0.09 20.05
CA PRO A 306 26.00 1.12 20.61
C PRO A 306 25.98 1.14 22.14
N SER A 307 25.98 -0.04 22.79
CA SER A 307 25.83 -0.14 24.25
C SER A 307 26.51 -1.37 24.84
N GLY A 308 26.63 -1.41 26.17
CA GLY A 308 27.25 -2.51 26.92
C GLY A 308 28.77 -2.33 27.09
N SER A 309 29.44 -3.40 27.53
CA SER A 309 30.87 -3.38 27.88
C SER A 309 31.81 -3.07 26.70
N PHE A 310 31.31 -3.20 25.46
CA PHE A 310 32.06 -2.97 24.23
C PHE A 310 31.50 -1.80 23.42
N ALA A 311 30.72 -0.91 24.04
CA ALA A 311 30.18 0.27 23.39
C ALA A 311 31.29 1.12 22.74
N GLY A 312 31.07 1.58 21.52
CA GLY A 312 32.03 2.34 20.72
C GLY A 312 33.04 1.49 19.93
N CYS A 313 33.14 0.19 20.19
CA CYS A 313 34.02 -0.71 19.42
C CYS A 313 33.42 -1.04 18.04
N VAL A 314 34.29 -1.16 17.04
CA VAL A 314 33.89 -1.63 15.70
C VAL A 314 33.61 -3.13 15.75
N GLN A 315 32.37 -3.51 15.48
CA GLN A 315 31.97 -4.88 15.22
C GLN A 315 32.25 -5.23 13.76
N LYS A 316 33.28 -6.04 13.54
CA LYS A 316 33.52 -6.66 12.23
C LYS A 316 32.49 -7.76 11.97
N MET A 317 31.82 -7.73 10.82
CA MET A 317 30.81 -8.73 10.43
C MET A 317 31.38 -9.84 9.54
N VAL A 318 32.56 -9.63 8.99
CA VAL A 318 33.31 -10.60 8.17
C VAL A 318 34.67 -10.82 8.82
N PHE A 319 35.18 -12.05 8.79
CA PHE A 319 36.54 -12.32 9.25
C PHE A 319 37.55 -11.61 8.34
N PRO A 320 38.63 -11.05 8.90
CA PRO A 320 39.72 -10.50 8.11
C PRO A 320 40.27 -11.51 7.09
N LEU A 321 40.80 -11.02 5.96
CA LEU A 321 41.37 -11.86 4.91
C LEU A 321 42.66 -12.59 5.35
N ASP A 322 43.31 -12.08 6.38
CA ASP A 322 44.50 -12.61 7.03
C ASP A 322 44.19 -13.42 8.29
N SER A 323 42.92 -13.72 8.57
CA SER A 323 42.54 -14.50 9.75
C SER A 323 43.08 -15.94 9.67
N ALA A 324 43.80 -16.34 10.72
CA ALA A 324 44.25 -17.72 10.94
C ALA A 324 43.15 -18.63 11.52
N GLU A 325 41.95 -18.10 11.78
CA GLU A 325 40.85 -18.87 12.36
C GLU A 325 40.34 -19.93 11.36
N VAL A 326 40.07 -21.13 11.87
CA VAL A 326 39.49 -22.24 11.12
C VAL A 326 38.20 -22.71 11.79
N ASP A 327 37.31 -23.31 11.00
CA ASP A 327 36.07 -23.87 11.52
C ASP A 327 36.27 -25.24 12.18
N ALA A 328 35.18 -25.85 12.66
CA ALA A 328 35.21 -27.17 13.31
C ALA A 328 35.69 -28.32 12.39
N LYS A 329 35.78 -28.09 11.07
CA LYS A 329 36.28 -29.04 10.08
C LYS A 329 37.71 -28.71 9.62
N GLY A 330 38.32 -27.65 10.17
CA GLY A 330 39.63 -27.17 9.78
C GLY A 330 39.63 -26.29 8.52
N GLU A 331 38.46 -25.85 8.03
CA GLU A 331 38.36 -24.95 6.87
C GLU A 331 38.63 -23.50 7.29
N SER A 332 39.42 -22.76 6.50
CA SER A 332 39.75 -21.36 6.81
C SER A 332 38.50 -20.46 6.82
N LEU A 333 38.42 -19.61 7.84
CA LEU A 333 37.37 -18.60 8.00
C LEU A 333 37.73 -17.25 7.37
N ALA A 334 38.93 -17.09 6.81
CA ALA A 334 39.38 -15.83 6.22
C ALA A 334 38.39 -15.31 5.14
N GLY A 335 37.96 -14.05 5.29
CA GLY A 335 37.00 -13.41 4.37
C GLY A 335 35.58 -14.01 4.39
N LYS A 336 35.28 -14.94 5.30
CA LYS A 336 33.94 -15.53 5.48
C LYS A 336 33.08 -14.66 6.41
N PRO A 337 31.76 -14.65 6.22
CA PRO A 337 30.85 -13.96 7.13
C PRO A 337 30.83 -14.63 8.51
N LYS A 338 30.77 -13.81 9.57
CA LYS A 338 30.61 -14.29 10.95
C LYS A 338 29.19 -14.75 11.19
N GLY A 339 29.04 -15.79 12.02
CA GLY A 339 27.74 -16.24 12.50
C GLY A 339 27.24 -15.43 13.68
N MET A 340 25.94 -15.51 13.97
CA MET A 340 25.33 -14.76 15.07
C MET A 340 25.95 -15.11 16.43
N GLU A 341 26.37 -16.36 16.65
CA GLU A 341 26.98 -16.79 17.92
C GLU A 341 28.31 -16.08 18.16
N ARG A 342 29.14 -15.96 17.13
CA ARG A 342 30.41 -15.22 17.20
C ARG A 342 30.20 -13.73 17.45
N VAL A 343 29.23 -13.12 16.77
CA VAL A 343 28.90 -11.70 16.97
C VAL A 343 28.41 -11.44 18.40
N LEU A 344 27.57 -12.31 18.97
CA LEU A 344 27.14 -12.15 20.37
C LEU A 344 28.25 -12.43 21.39
N GLU A 345 29.18 -13.34 21.08
CA GLU A 345 30.36 -13.62 21.90
C GLU A 345 31.25 -12.38 21.99
N GLU A 346 31.59 -11.79 20.84
CA GLU A 346 32.42 -10.57 20.75
C GLU A 346 31.79 -9.37 21.46
N ARG A 347 30.46 -9.40 21.67
CA ARG A 347 29.70 -8.37 22.39
C ARG A 347 29.50 -8.67 23.87
N GLY A 348 29.96 -9.82 24.37
CA GLY A 348 29.73 -10.27 25.74
C GLY A 348 28.26 -10.64 26.06
N LEU A 349 27.41 -10.77 25.05
CA LEU A 349 25.98 -11.06 25.20
C LEU A 349 25.69 -12.56 25.26
N LEU A 350 26.61 -13.38 24.73
CA LEU A 350 26.46 -14.83 24.70
C LEU A 350 26.49 -15.45 26.10
N GLU A 351 27.35 -14.97 27.00
CA GLU A 351 27.46 -15.47 28.38
C GLU A 351 26.19 -15.18 29.19
N THR A 352 25.58 -14.02 28.99
CA THR A 352 24.29 -13.68 29.61
C THR A 352 23.18 -14.65 29.19
N LEU A 353 23.15 -15.02 27.91
CA LEU A 353 22.24 -16.04 27.40
C LEU A 353 22.53 -17.43 27.98
N LYS A 354 23.81 -17.82 28.06
CA LYS A 354 24.24 -19.10 28.66
C LYS A 354 23.81 -19.21 30.12
N GLN A 355 24.04 -18.18 30.92
CA GLN A 355 23.68 -18.15 32.34
C GLN A 355 22.16 -18.27 32.53
N LYS A 356 21.38 -17.50 31.77
CA LYS A 356 19.92 -17.48 31.92
C LYS A 356 19.24 -18.79 31.52
N TYR A 357 19.81 -19.52 30.56
CA TYR A 357 19.23 -20.76 30.04
C TYR A 357 20.02 -22.01 30.41
N ASN A 358 20.95 -21.95 31.39
CA ASN A 358 21.83 -23.06 31.77
C ASN A 358 22.50 -23.73 30.57
N GLY A 359 23.00 -22.93 29.62
CA GLY A 359 23.61 -23.38 28.37
C GLY A 359 22.64 -23.90 27.29
N LYS A 360 21.33 -23.99 27.56
CA LYS A 360 20.32 -24.49 26.62
C LYS A 360 19.65 -23.37 25.81
N PHE A 361 20.44 -22.63 25.04
CA PHE A 361 19.93 -21.62 24.11
C PHE A 361 19.96 -22.13 22.66
N VAL A 362 19.11 -21.56 21.80
CA VAL A 362 18.99 -21.96 20.38
C VAL A 362 19.33 -20.78 19.46
N GLY A 363 19.83 -21.09 18.25
CA GLY A 363 20.07 -20.08 17.21
C GLY A 363 18.78 -19.34 16.84
N VAL A 364 17.75 -20.10 16.47
CA VAL A 364 16.40 -19.61 16.14
C VAL A 364 15.38 -20.52 16.83
N CYS A 365 14.46 -19.95 17.62
CA CYS A 365 13.39 -20.72 18.26
C CYS A 365 12.26 -21.04 17.27
N LYS A 366 11.35 -21.95 17.67
CA LYS A 366 10.22 -22.37 16.82
C LYS A 366 9.27 -21.22 16.47
N GLU A 367 8.97 -20.32 17.41
CA GLU A 367 8.09 -19.17 17.09
C GLU A 367 8.76 -18.20 16.12
N CYS A 368 10.03 -17.85 16.37
CA CYS A 368 10.83 -17.00 15.49
C CYS A 368 10.94 -17.58 14.06
N LYS A 369 11.11 -18.90 13.94
CA LYS A 369 11.14 -19.57 12.64
C LYS A 369 9.79 -19.49 11.93
N LYS A 370 8.68 -19.82 12.61
CA LYS A 370 7.33 -19.75 12.04
C LYS A 370 6.94 -18.33 11.62
N SER A 371 7.26 -17.33 12.45
CA SER A 371 7.02 -15.91 12.13
C SER A 371 7.77 -15.52 10.85
N GLN A 372 9.05 -15.90 10.72
CA GLN A 372 9.81 -15.60 9.50
C GLN A 372 9.26 -16.34 8.28
N GLU A 373 8.91 -17.63 8.40
CA GLU A 373 8.33 -18.39 7.30
C GLU A 373 7.00 -17.78 6.82
N ALA A 374 6.19 -17.25 7.74
CA ALA A 374 4.97 -16.51 7.39
C ALA A 374 5.29 -15.21 6.65
N LYS A 375 6.30 -14.45 7.11
CA LYS A 375 6.77 -13.23 6.43
C LYS A 375 7.31 -13.52 5.04
N ASP A 376 8.16 -14.52 4.90
CA ASP A 376 8.75 -14.95 3.63
C ASP A 376 7.68 -15.47 2.66
N LYS A 377 6.71 -16.24 3.16
CA LYS A 377 5.58 -16.73 2.37
C LYS A 377 4.73 -15.57 1.86
N ALA A 378 4.37 -14.62 2.71
CA ALA A 378 3.60 -13.45 2.32
C ALA A 378 4.36 -12.56 1.31
N ALA A 379 5.68 -12.38 1.51
CA ALA A 379 6.52 -11.66 0.56
C ALA A 379 6.62 -12.38 -0.80
N LYS A 380 6.75 -13.72 -0.78
CA LYS A 380 6.76 -14.55 -1.99
C LYS A 380 5.42 -14.50 -2.71
N GLU A 381 4.30 -14.63 -2.00
CA GLU A 381 2.97 -14.51 -2.60
C GLU A 381 2.72 -13.09 -3.14
N ALA A 382 3.21 -12.05 -2.47
CA ALA A 382 3.12 -10.68 -2.98
C ALA A 382 3.94 -10.49 -4.27
N LYS A 383 5.13 -11.09 -4.32
CA LYS A 383 5.96 -11.12 -5.52
C LYS A 383 5.30 -11.93 -6.63
N GLU A 384 4.85 -13.15 -6.36
CA GLU A 384 4.18 -14.01 -7.34
C GLU A 384 2.89 -13.36 -7.86
N ARG A 385 2.11 -12.71 -7.00
CA ARG A 385 0.96 -11.90 -7.45
C ARG A 385 1.41 -10.73 -8.33
N ARG A 386 2.49 -10.02 -8.00
CA ARG A 386 3.03 -8.95 -8.84
C ARG A 386 3.48 -9.49 -10.21
N ASP A 387 4.24 -10.58 -10.23
CA ASP A 387 4.75 -11.24 -11.44
C ASP A 387 3.58 -11.83 -12.28
N GLU A 388 2.55 -12.39 -11.64
CA GLU A 388 1.34 -12.92 -12.29
C GLU A 388 0.47 -11.78 -12.84
N ILE A 389 0.31 -10.67 -12.10
CA ILE A 389 -0.37 -9.44 -12.55
C ILE A 389 0.37 -8.82 -13.74
N GLU A 390 1.70 -8.78 -13.70
CA GLU A 390 2.58 -8.31 -14.79
C GLU A 390 2.53 -9.23 -16.02
N GLY A 391 2.50 -10.55 -15.84
CA GLY A 391 2.48 -11.52 -16.93
C GLY A 391 1.11 -11.78 -17.58
N SER A 392 0.01 -11.61 -16.83
CA SER A 392 -1.34 -11.99 -17.29
C SER A 392 -2.23 -10.83 -17.72
N GLY A 393 -1.81 -9.58 -17.48
CA GLY A 393 -2.68 -8.42 -17.63
C GLY A 393 -3.95 -8.58 -16.80
N ILE A 394 -3.80 -8.85 -15.49
CA ILE A 394 -4.88 -8.87 -14.48
C ILE A 394 -4.67 -7.69 -13.51
N GLU A 395 -5.67 -7.28 -12.75
CA GLU A 395 -5.73 -6.00 -12.00
C GLU A 395 -4.56 -5.79 -11.00
N LEU A 396 -3.97 -4.58 -10.98
CA LEU A 396 -3.54 -3.97 -9.71
C LEU A 396 -4.80 -3.67 -8.88
N GLY A 397 -5.29 -4.70 -8.19
CA GLY A 397 -6.15 -4.50 -7.04
C GLY A 397 -5.31 -3.95 -5.89
N ASN A 398 -5.87 -3.06 -5.07
CA ASN A 398 -5.26 -2.58 -3.82
C ASN A 398 -5.12 -3.69 -2.76
N ASP A 399 -5.08 -4.97 -3.16
CA ASP A 399 -4.83 -6.08 -2.25
C ASP A 399 -3.33 -6.17 -1.99
N ARG A 400 -2.83 -5.15 -1.27
CA ARG A 400 -1.59 -5.20 -0.49
C ARG A 400 -1.77 -6.26 0.59
N HIS A 401 -1.69 -7.52 0.22
CA HIS A 401 -1.55 -8.60 1.18
C HIS A 401 -0.07 -8.63 1.59
N GLU A 402 0.28 -7.70 2.46
CA GLU A 402 1.59 -7.57 3.05
C GLU A 402 1.69 -8.40 4.33
N CYS A 403 2.91 -8.81 4.65
CA CYS A 403 3.17 -9.65 5.80
C CYS A 403 2.88 -8.91 7.11
N ASP A 404 2.02 -9.52 7.92
CA ASP A 404 1.64 -9.01 9.23
C ASP A 404 2.70 -9.35 10.28
N GLU A 405 3.13 -8.32 11.01
CA GLU A 405 3.62 -8.53 12.36
C GLU A 405 2.40 -8.88 13.23
N THR A 406 2.20 -10.18 13.45
CA THR A 406 1.15 -10.63 14.36
C THR A 406 1.40 -10.04 15.75
N SER A 407 0.37 -9.67 16.50
CA SER A 407 0.47 -9.21 17.91
C SER A 407 1.35 -10.13 18.79
N ALA A 408 1.49 -11.40 18.42
CA ALA A 408 2.39 -12.38 19.04
C ALA A 408 3.90 -12.08 18.94
N ASP A 409 4.36 -11.15 18.07
CA ASP A 409 5.77 -10.74 18.01
C ASP A 409 6.12 -9.69 19.11
N LEU A 410 5.14 -8.94 19.63
CA LEU A 410 5.34 -7.94 20.69
C LEU A 410 5.49 -8.56 22.08
N ASP A 411 4.73 -9.62 22.37
CA ASP A 411 4.78 -10.34 23.65
C ASP A 411 5.95 -11.35 23.74
N ARG A 412 6.74 -11.48 22.67
CA ARG A 412 7.83 -12.47 22.61
C ARG A 412 9.03 -12.02 23.46
N PRO A 413 9.58 -12.89 24.33
CA PRO A 413 10.76 -12.57 25.12
C PRO A 413 11.92 -12.10 24.24
N ALA A 414 12.55 -10.98 24.61
CA ALA A 414 13.68 -10.38 23.90
C ALA A 414 14.89 -11.33 23.72
N ASN A 415 14.94 -12.37 24.55
CA ASN A 415 16.05 -13.30 24.64
C ASN A 415 15.66 -14.76 24.30
N CYS A 416 14.57 -14.97 23.55
CA CYS A 416 14.08 -16.32 23.22
C CYS A 416 15.06 -17.13 22.34
N CYS A 417 15.90 -16.48 21.54
CA CYS A 417 16.95 -17.12 20.74
C CYS A 417 18.05 -16.11 20.38
N ILE A 418 19.21 -16.61 19.93
CA ILE A 418 20.36 -15.79 19.48
C ILE A 418 19.92 -14.73 18.47
N ARG A 419 19.14 -15.14 17.47
CA ARG A 419 18.63 -14.24 16.43
C ARG A 419 17.85 -13.06 17.01
N ARG A 420 16.94 -13.31 17.95
CA ARG A 420 16.09 -12.26 18.54
C ARG A 420 16.91 -11.28 19.38
N VAL A 421 17.91 -11.77 20.11
CA VAL A 421 18.83 -10.89 20.86
C VAL A 421 19.57 -9.95 19.91
N LEU A 422 20.05 -10.49 18.78
CA LEU A 422 20.76 -9.72 17.77
C LEU A 422 19.83 -8.75 17.02
N GLU A 423 18.63 -9.18 16.61
CA GLU A 423 17.60 -8.33 15.97
C GLU A 423 17.21 -7.12 16.83
N LEU A 424 17.24 -7.27 18.15
CA LEU A 424 16.90 -6.21 19.11
C LEU A 424 18.09 -5.33 19.50
N GLN A 425 19.30 -5.63 19.02
CA GLN A 425 20.41 -4.70 19.13
C GLN A 425 20.10 -3.46 18.30
N GLU A 426 20.44 -2.29 18.83
CA GLU A 426 19.97 -1.01 18.29
C GLU A 426 20.37 -0.79 16.83
N GLU A 427 21.57 -1.18 16.43
CA GLU A 427 22.06 -1.03 15.06
C GLU A 427 21.44 -2.04 14.08
N PHE A 428 21.06 -3.25 14.51
CA PHE A 428 20.27 -4.16 13.67
C PHE A 428 18.82 -3.68 13.56
N ALA A 429 18.24 -3.17 14.65
CA ALA A 429 16.87 -2.71 14.70
C ALA A 429 16.64 -1.38 13.96
N LYS A 430 17.67 -0.51 13.95
CA LYS A 430 17.64 0.80 13.27
C LYS A 430 18.34 0.78 11.91
N GLU A 431 18.68 -0.41 11.40
CA GLU A 431 19.20 -0.58 10.05
C GLU A 431 18.25 0.13 9.07
N LYS A 432 18.82 0.91 8.15
CA LYS A 432 18.03 1.78 7.27
C LYS A 432 17.80 1.10 5.92
N PRO A 433 16.58 1.24 5.35
CA PRO A 433 16.35 0.88 3.95
C PRO A 433 17.24 1.69 3.01
N LEU A 434 17.50 1.13 1.82
CA LEU A 434 18.43 1.71 0.86
C LEU A 434 18.01 3.09 0.36
N LEU A 435 16.70 3.32 0.17
CA LEU A 435 16.17 4.64 -0.20
C LEU A 435 16.46 5.70 0.86
N GLN A 436 16.35 5.33 2.14
CA GLN A 436 16.63 6.23 3.24
C GLN A 436 18.12 6.60 3.30
N ILE A 437 19.02 5.62 3.11
CA ILE A 437 20.47 5.86 3.06
C ILE A 437 20.79 6.87 1.95
N ILE A 438 20.36 6.60 0.71
CA ILE A 438 20.66 7.45 -0.45
C ILE A 438 20.13 8.87 -0.26
N THR A 439 18.92 9.00 0.28
CA THR A 439 18.28 10.31 0.47
C THR A 439 18.96 11.11 1.59
N GLU A 440 19.29 10.48 2.71
CA GLU A 440 19.92 11.14 3.85
C GLU A 440 21.40 11.49 3.58
N GLU A 441 22.13 10.65 2.83
CA GLU A 441 23.50 10.95 2.37
C GLU A 441 23.54 12.18 1.46
N ALA A 442 22.48 12.44 0.70
CA ALA A 442 22.31 13.65 -0.09
C ALA A 442 21.90 14.90 0.74
N GLY A 443 21.73 14.76 2.06
CA GLY A 443 21.33 15.86 2.94
C GLY A 443 19.82 16.13 3.00
N HIS A 444 19.00 15.21 2.49
CA HIS A 444 17.55 15.26 2.52
C HIS A 444 16.95 14.36 3.62
N LYS A 445 15.61 14.34 3.73
CA LYS A 445 14.88 13.49 4.69
C LYS A 445 14.09 12.42 3.93
N CYS A 446 13.97 11.25 4.53
CA CYS A 446 13.18 10.14 3.99
C CYS A 446 12.26 9.57 5.07
N PHE A 447 10.99 9.42 4.73
CA PHE A 447 9.96 8.82 5.58
C PHE A 447 9.16 7.79 4.79
N PHE A 448 8.67 6.78 5.49
CA PHE A 448 7.74 5.80 4.97
C PHE A 448 6.36 6.04 5.57
N LEU A 449 5.33 5.96 4.74
CA LEU A 449 3.95 6.07 5.19
C LEU A 449 3.61 4.92 6.15
N PRO A 450 2.68 5.13 7.10
CA PRO A 450 2.14 4.04 7.89
C PRO A 450 1.42 3.01 6.99
N LYS A 451 1.58 1.72 7.31
CA LYS A 451 0.85 0.64 6.63
C LYS A 451 -0.66 0.92 6.59
N PHE A 452 -1.29 0.57 5.48
CA PHE A 452 -2.71 0.76 5.19
C PHE A 452 -3.18 2.23 5.04
N HIS A 453 -2.34 3.25 5.26
CA HIS A 453 -2.77 4.65 5.25
C HIS A 453 -2.48 5.39 3.93
N CYS A 454 -2.98 4.86 2.81
CA CYS A 454 -2.78 5.47 1.49
C CYS A 454 -3.47 6.83 1.32
N GLU A 455 -4.47 7.16 2.15
CA GLU A 455 -5.11 8.47 2.20
C GLU A 455 -4.19 9.60 2.65
N LEU A 456 -3.03 9.25 3.23
CA LEU A 456 -1.96 10.18 3.57
C LEU A 456 -1.01 10.47 2.38
N ASN A 457 -1.15 9.75 1.26
CA ASN A 457 -0.31 9.93 0.07
C ASN A 457 -1.03 10.74 -1.02
N PRO A 458 -0.64 12.00 -1.31
CA PRO A 458 -1.32 12.82 -2.30
C PRO A 458 -1.19 12.28 -3.74
N ILE A 459 -0.14 11.50 -4.05
CA ILE A 459 0.05 10.95 -5.39
C ILE A 459 -1.00 9.88 -5.73
N GLU A 460 -1.59 9.22 -4.74
CA GLU A 460 -2.69 8.26 -4.95
C GLU A 460 -3.92 8.95 -5.58
N LEU A 461 -4.15 10.22 -5.26
CA LEU A 461 -5.20 11.03 -5.87
C LEU A 461 -4.85 11.44 -7.31
N VAL A 462 -3.56 11.64 -7.59
CA VAL A 462 -3.04 11.85 -8.95
C VAL A 462 -3.32 10.60 -9.80
N TRP A 463 -2.99 9.41 -9.29
CA TRP A 463 -3.31 8.14 -9.95
C TRP A 463 -4.81 7.92 -10.14
N GLY A 464 -5.61 8.26 -9.12
CA GLY A 464 -7.06 8.22 -9.22
C GLY A 464 -7.61 9.08 -10.36
N GLN A 465 -7.12 10.32 -10.50
CA GLN A 465 -7.52 11.20 -11.61
C GLN A 465 -6.99 10.71 -12.96
N THR A 466 -5.72 10.35 -13.05
CA THR A 466 -5.10 9.83 -14.29
C THR A 466 -5.86 8.62 -14.82
N LYS A 467 -6.13 7.62 -13.95
CA LYS A 467 -6.86 6.43 -14.33
C LYS A 467 -8.30 6.73 -14.74
N ARG A 468 -8.95 7.73 -14.13
CA ARG A 468 -10.30 8.14 -14.54
C ARG A 468 -10.29 8.72 -15.95
N THR A 469 -9.42 9.70 -16.23
CA THR A 469 -9.30 10.30 -17.57
C THR A 469 -8.92 9.24 -18.62
N PHE A 470 -7.96 8.37 -18.30
CA PHE A 470 -7.56 7.26 -19.16
C PHE A 470 -8.73 6.33 -19.50
N ARG A 471 -9.53 5.92 -18.49
CA ARG A 471 -10.68 5.02 -18.64
C ARG A 471 -11.80 5.60 -19.49
N GLU A 472 -11.91 6.93 -19.53
CA GLU A 472 -12.91 7.66 -20.31
C GLU A 472 -12.54 7.73 -21.80
N GLU A 473 -11.24 7.73 -22.12
CA GLU A 473 -10.74 7.92 -23.49
C GLU A 473 -10.15 6.66 -24.15
N THR A 474 -9.78 5.63 -23.38
CA THR A 474 -9.10 4.44 -23.92
C THR A 474 -10.00 3.57 -24.81
N ASP A 475 -9.44 3.11 -25.93
CA ASP A 475 -10.07 2.20 -26.90
C ASP A 475 -9.63 0.73 -26.70
N GLY A 476 -8.78 0.44 -25.71
CA GLY A 476 -8.20 -0.89 -25.50
C GLY A 476 -6.86 -1.13 -26.20
N LEU A 477 -6.44 -0.24 -27.11
CA LEU A 477 -5.21 -0.43 -27.87
C LEU A 477 -4.01 0.08 -27.08
N PHE A 478 -2.93 -0.72 -27.05
CA PHE A 478 -1.71 -0.32 -26.35
C PHE A 478 -1.09 0.96 -26.93
N ALA A 479 -1.14 1.14 -28.26
CA ALA A 479 -0.65 2.35 -28.91
C ALA A 479 -1.38 3.62 -28.44
N MET A 480 -2.69 3.50 -28.18
CA MET A 480 -3.47 4.58 -27.59
C MET A 480 -3.07 4.78 -26.12
N ALA A 481 -2.90 3.70 -25.37
CA ALA A 481 -2.48 3.78 -23.98
C ALA A 481 -1.15 4.53 -23.78
N LYS A 482 -0.16 4.31 -24.67
CA LYS A 482 1.12 5.06 -24.64
C LYS A 482 0.95 6.57 -24.80
N LYS A 483 -0.12 7.02 -25.49
CA LYS A 483 -0.44 8.44 -25.69
C LYS A 483 -1.28 8.99 -24.56
N LEU A 484 -2.28 8.22 -24.11
CA LEU A 484 -3.25 8.67 -23.12
C LEU A 484 -2.68 8.77 -21.71
N VAL A 485 -1.74 7.90 -21.31
CA VAL A 485 -1.16 7.97 -19.95
C VAL A 485 -0.41 9.29 -19.73
N PRO A 486 0.58 9.68 -20.58
CA PRO A 486 1.22 10.99 -20.47
C PRO A 486 0.21 12.14 -20.55
N LYS A 487 -0.69 12.11 -21.53
CA LYS A 487 -1.73 13.15 -21.71
C LYS A 487 -2.60 13.31 -20.45
N SER A 488 -2.99 12.20 -19.82
CA SER A 488 -3.81 12.20 -18.61
C SER A 488 -3.06 12.79 -17.43
N LEU A 489 -1.77 12.48 -17.28
CA LEU A 489 -0.91 13.07 -16.25
C LEU A 489 -0.72 14.57 -16.46
N ASP A 490 -0.42 14.99 -17.68
CA ASP A 490 -0.19 16.40 -18.00
C ASP A 490 -1.46 17.26 -17.88
N SER A 491 -2.65 16.64 -17.90
CA SER A 491 -3.92 17.33 -17.61
C SER A 491 -4.08 17.74 -16.14
N ILE A 492 -3.27 17.15 -15.23
CA ILE A 492 -3.36 17.40 -13.79
C ILE A 492 -2.57 18.66 -13.46
N THR A 493 -3.29 19.76 -13.28
CA THR A 493 -2.69 21.05 -12.91
C THR A 493 -2.09 21.04 -11.49
N ILE A 494 -1.13 21.93 -11.24
CA ILE A 494 -0.60 22.20 -9.89
C ILE A 494 -1.70 22.54 -8.87
N THR A 495 -2.79 23.20 -9.30
CA THR A 495 -3.93 23.52 -8.45
C THR A 495 -4.64 22.25 -7.96
N ASN A 496 -4.72 21.20 -8.80
CA ASN A 496 -5.25 19.91 -8.36
C ASN A 496 -4.30 19.25 -7.36
N ILE A 497 -3.00 19.22 -7.63
CA ILE A 497 -2.00 18.64 -6.73
C ILE A 497 -2.04 19.31 -5.35
N ARG A 498 -2.09 20.65 -5.29
CA ARG A 498 -2.25 21.38 -4.01
C ARG A 498 -3.52 20.98 -3.25
N ARG A 499 -4.63 20.76 -3.95
CA ARG A 499 -5.88 20.24 -3.32
C ARG A 499 -5.70 18.82 -2.78
N TYR A 500 -4.86 18.01 -3.40
CA TYR A 500 -4.53 16.65 -2.95
C TYR A 500 -3.68 16.66 -1.68
N PHE A 501 -2.66 17.52 -1.60
CA PHE A 501 -1.91 17.73 -0.36
C PHE A 501 -2.82 18.20 0.78
N GLN A 502 -3.69 19.19 0.52
CA GLN A 502 -4.68 19.65 1.50
C GLN A 502 -5.65 18.56 1.93
N HIS A 503 -5.99 17.62 1.04
CA HIS A 503 -6.82 16.47 1.40
C HIS A 503 -6.10 15.56 2.41
N CYS A 504 -4.83 15.23 2.17
CA CYS A 504 -4.01 14.42 3.07
C CYS A 504 -3.79 15.10 4.43
N TYR A 505 -3.51 16.41 4.45
CA TYR A 505 -3.37 17.18 5.70
C TYR A 505 -4.63 17.13 6.57
N ARG A 506 -5.82 17.08 5.95
CA ARG A 506 -7.07 16.93 6.71
C ARG A 506 -7.22 15.55 7.33
N TYR A 507 -6.69 14.50 6.70
CA TYR A 507 -6.59 13.19 7.34
C TYR A 507 -5.57 13.18 8.47
N MET A 508 -4.41 13.83 8.29
CA MET A 508 -3.44 14.00 9.38
C MET A 508 -4.06 14.73 10.58
N ASP A 509 -4.79 15.82 10.35
CA ASP A 509 -5.53 16.54 11.41
C ASP A 509 -6.59 15.65 12.08
N ALA A 510 -7.34 14.85 11.29
CA ALA A 510 -8.35 13.93 11.81
C ALA A 510 -7.75 12.90 12.77
N TYR A 511 -6.58 12.37 12.42
CA TYR A 511 -5.89 11.35 13.20
C TYR A 511 -5.11 11.92 14.39
N GLY A 512 -4.34 12.98 14.17
CA GLY A 512 -3.49 13.61 15.19
C GLY A 512 -4.31 14.41 16.20
N LYS A 513 -4.95 15.48 15.74
CA LYS A 513 -5.63 16.45 16.62
C LYS A 513 -6.94 15.94 17.20
N HIS A 514 -7.63 15.06 16.48
CA HIS A 514 -8.95 14.57 16.87
C HIS A 514 -8.99 13.10 17.28
N GLY A 515 -7.90 12.35 17.10
CA GLY A 515 -7.82 10.94 17.50
C GLY A 515 -8.84 10.03 16.83
N LEU A 516 -9.33 10.40 15.63
CA LEU A 516 -10.40 9.67 14.95
C LEU A 516 -9.91 8.34 14.38
N ASN A 517 -10.79 7.33 14.35
CA ASN A 517 -10.55 6.13 13.55
C ASN A 517 -10.77 6.41 12.04
N ILE A 518 -10.38 5.48 11.15
CA ILE A 518 -10.49 5.69 9.69
C ILE A 518 -11.92 6.03 9.23
N ARG A 519 -12.95 5.38 9.78
CA ARG A 519 -14.35 5.61 9.37
C ARG A 519 -14.83 6.99 9.79
N GLN A 520 -14.46 7.38 11.00
CA GLN A 520 -14.71 8.69 11.58
C GLN A 520 -13.97 9.79 10.81
N ALA A 521 -12.70 9.55 10.47
CA ALA A 521 -11.88 10.45 9.66
C ALA A 521 -12.48 10.62 8.26
N GLU A 522 -12.84 9.52 7.57
CA GLU A 522 -13.47 9.56 6.26
C GLU A 522 -14.78 10.37 6.29
N TYR A 523 -15.61 10.17 7.32
CA TYR A 523 -16.82 10.97 7.51
C TYR A 523 -16.52 12.45 7.72
N ALA A 524 -15.58 12.79 8.62
CA ALA A 524 -15.20 14.17 8.92
C ALA A 524 -14.62 14.88 7.70
N VAL A 525 -13.69 14.22 6.99
CA VAL A 525 -13.07 14.74 5.77
C VAL A 525 -14.10 14.95 4.66
N LYS A 526 -15.11 14.08 4.52
CA LYS A 526 -16.21 14.28 3.56
C LYS A 526 -17.16 15.40 3.98
N LYS A 527 -17.47 15.51 5.26
CA LYS A 527 -18.44 16.48 5.80
C LYS A 527 -17.92 17.92 5.76
N TYR A 528 -16.67 18.16 6.13
CA TYR A 528 -16.11 19.51 6.27
C TYR A 528 -15.25 19.93 5.06
N THR A 529 -15.53 19.40 3.87
CA THR A 529 -14.78 19.74 2.63
C THR A 529 -14.81 21.23 2.32
N SER A 530 -15.92 21.91 2.57
CA SER A 530 -16.09 23.36 2.34
C SER A 530 -15.24 24.25 3.25
N HIS A 531 -14.90 23.79 4.45
CA HIS A 531 -14.26 24.61 5.47
C HIS A 531 -12.72 24.58 5.42
N ARG A 532 -12.13 23.78 4.51
CA ARG A 532 -10.68 23.55 4.36
C ARG A 532 -9.95 23.06 5.63
N ARG A 533 -10.67 22.86 6.74
CA ARG A 533 -10.19 22.33 8.03
C ARG A 533 -11.28 21.53 8.71
N ILE A 534 -10.90 20.63 9.60
CA ILE A 534 -11.82 19.97 10.52
C ILE A 534 -11.98 20.90 11.74
N PRO A 535 -13.21 21.28 12.13
CA PRO A 535 -13.41 22.17 13.27
C PRO A 535 -13.07 21.47 14.59
N ALA A 536 -12.60 22.24 15.59
CA ALA A 536 -12.27 21.75 16.93
C ALA A 536 -13.42 20.92 17.55
N THR A 537 -14.67 21.33 17.31
CA THR A 537 -15.87 20.61 17.75
C THR A 537 -16.50 19.86 16.58
N ILE A 538 -16.32 18.54 16.54
CA ILE A 538 -16.89 17.69 15.48
C ILE A 538 -18.27 17.18 15.89
N ARG A 539 -19.32 17.57 15.16
CA ARG A 539 -20.64 16.92 15.28
C ARG A 539 -20.66 15.63 14.44
N MET A 540 -20.39 14.49 15.06
CA MET A 540 -20.47 13.15 14.45
C MET A 540 -21.92 12.65 14.44
N ASP A 541 -22.29 11.85 13.42
CA ASP A 541 -23.56 11.12 13.43
C ASP A 541 -23.49 10.02 14.51
N PRO A 542 -24.51 9.85 15.38
CA PRO A 542 -24.51 8.82 16.42
C PRO A 542 -24.23 7.40 15.91
N ARG A 543 -24.60 7.10 14.65
CA ARG A 543 -24.36 5.80 14.01
C ARG A 543 -22.91 5.55 13.61
N ILE A 544 -22.11 6.61 13.50
CA ILE A 544 -20.66 6.56 13.21
C ILE A 544 -19.85 6.54 14.51
N LEU A 545 -20.40 7.08 15.61
CA LEU A 545 -19.79 6.99 16.94
C LEU A 545 -19.84 5.56 17.53
N SER A 546 -20.82 4.75 17.12
CA SER A 546 -21.00 3.37 17.58
C SER A 546 -20.28 2.32 16.71
N MET A 547 -19.41 2.74 15.79
CA MET A 547 -18.70 1.91 14.81
C MET A 547 -17.20 2.10 14.93
#